data_AF-A0AB73RMF2-F1
#
_entry.id   AF-A0AB73RMF2-F1
#
_cell.length_a   1.000
_cell.length_b   1.000
_cell.length_c   1.000
_cell.angle_alpha   90.00
_cell.angle_beta   90.00
_cell.angle_gamma   90.00
#
_symmetry.space_group_name_H-M   'P 1'
#
loop_
_entity.id
_entity.type
_entity.pdbx_description
1 polymer ?
#
loop_
_entity_poly.entity_id
_entity_poly.type
_entity_poly.pdbx_seq_one_letter_code
_entity_poly.pdbx_strand_id
1 'polypeptide(L)'
;MAIKKELTKEERVNKEITRLKRIYKEMPKDTLLVVEGLIVEAADLRVRLEDIRKDLDENGYDEMFSQSENQEPYERERPQARRYIAMNKNYQSIMKQLGDYVPKPDLKKKEETDDGFEKFVQNR
;
A
#
# COMPACT_ATOMS: atom_id res chain seq x y z
N MET A 1 29.70 -15.23 13.27
CA MET A 1 28.23 -15.15 13.09
C MET A 1 27.86 -13.68 12.98
N ALA A 2 27.25 -13.25 11.87
CA ALA A 2 26.84 -11.85 11.73
C ALA A 2 25.65 -11.59 12.66
N ILE A 3 25.85 -10.77 13.69
CA ILE A 3 24.77 -10.31 14.56
C ILE A 3 23.90 -9.40 13.69
N LYS A 4 22.74 -9.89 13.24
CA LYS A 4 21.73 -9.03 12.61
C LYS A 4 21.20 -8.11 13.71
N LYS A 5 21.63 -6.84 13.70
CA LYS A 5 21.03 -5.80 14.52
C LYS A 5 19.54 -5.73 14.15
N GLU A 6 18.66 -6.00 15.10
CA GLU A 6 17.24 -5.71 14.92
C GLU A 6 17.05 -4.20 14.83
N LEU A 7 16.45 -3.75 13.72
CA LEU A 7 16.16 -2.34 13.51
C LEU A 7 14.97 -1.94 14.37
N THR A 8 15.06 -0.77 15.00
CA THR A 8 13.92 -0.20 15.72
C THR A 8 12.79 0.11 14.74
N LYS A 9 11.56 0.28 15.25
CA LYS A 9 10.42 0.69 14.42
C LYS A 9 10.73 1.98 13.65
N GLU A 10 11.30 2.97 14.31
CA GLU A 10 11.66 4.25 13.69
C GLU A 10 12.72 4.09 12.59
N GLU A 11 13.74 3.25 12.80
CA GLU A 11 14.75 2.94 11.79
C GLU A 11 14.11 2.26 10.56
N ARG A 12 13.14 1.34 10.77
CA ARG A 12 12.39 0.70 9.69
C ARG A 12 11.53 1.70 8.93
N VAL A 13 10.84 2.62 9.63
CA VAL A 13 10.02 3.67 9.02
C VAL A 13 10.90 4.61 8.19
N ASN A 14 12.01 5.10 8.73
CA ASN A 14 12.93 5.99 8.01
C ASN A 14 13.52 5.33 6.76
N LYS A 15 13.83 4.03 6.84
CA LYS A 15 14.27 3.23 5.69
C LYS A 15 13.18 3.18 4.61
N GLU A 16 11.93 3.00 5.01
CA GLU A 16 10.79 2.94 4.10
C GLU A 16 10.46 4.31 3.47
N ILE A 17 10.52 5.40 4.25
CA ILE A 17 10.42 6.77 3.75
C ILE A 17 11.48 7.00 2.67
N THR A 18 12.73 6.64 2.96
CA THR A 18 13.84 6.79 2.00
C THR A 18 13.61 5.98 0.73
N ARG A 19 13.07 4.76 0.86
CA ARG A 19 12.71 3.91 -0.29
C ARG A 19 11.64 4.57 -1.15
N LEU A 20 10.55 5.05 -0.55
CA LEU A 20 9.45 5.70 -1.25
C LEU A 20 9.90 7.02 -1.90
N LYS A 21 10.66 7.87 -1.21
CA LYS A 21 11.23 9.10 -1.79
C LYS A 21 12.08 8.82 -3.02
N ARG A 22 12.83 7.70 -3.06
CA ARG A 22 13.60 7.29 -4.24
C ARG A 22 12.72 6.84 -5.41
N ILE A 23 11.60 6.15 -5.13
CA ILE A 23 10.65 5.72 -6.17
C ILE A 23 9.99 6.93 -6.82
N TYR A 24 9.62 7.92 -6.01
CA TYR A 24 8.90 9.10 -6.46
C TYR A 24 9.82 10.29 -6.82
N LYS A 25 11.14 10.06 -6.93
CA LYS A 25 12.16 11.13 -7.14
C LYS A 25 12.01 11.89 -8.47
N GLU A 26 11.41 11.26 -9.48
CA GLU A 26 11.31 11.80 -10.84
C GLU A 26 10.07 12.70 -11.02
N MET A 27 9.24 12.82 -9.97
CA MET A 27 8.07 13.69 -10.01
C MET A 27 8.47 15.18 -9.98
N PRO A 28 7.61 16.07 -10.53
CA PRO A 28 7.81 17.51 -10.40
C PRO A 28 7.93 17.93 -8.94
N LYS A 29 8.80 18.92 -8.66
CA LYS A 29 9.08 19.38 -7.28
C LYS A 29 7.81 19.81 -6.53
N ASP A 30 6.91 20.53 -7.20
CA ASP A 30 5.67 21.00 -6.60
C ASP A 30 4.76 19.83 -6.21
N THR A 31 4.67 18.80 -7.05
CA THR A 31 3.94 17.57 -6.75
C THR A 31 4.59 16.79 -5.61
N LEU A 32 5.92 16.76 -5.56
CA LEU A 32 6.68 16.06 -4.52
C LEU A 32 6.44 16.67 -3.13
N LEU A 33 6.32 18.00 -3.03
CA LEU A 33 5.95 18.70 -1.80
C LEU A 33 4.54 18.33 -1.32
N VAL A 34 3.59 18.18 -2.24
CA VAL A 34 2.21 17.78 -1.91
C VAL A 34 2.14 16.35 -1.39
N VAL A 35 2.91 15.43 -1.98
CA VAL A 35 2.86 14.01 -1.63
C VAL A 35 3.80 13.61 -0.48
N GLU A 36 4.66 14.50 0.00
CA GLU A 36 5.64 14.17 1.04
C GLU A 36 4.96 13.64 2.32
N GLY A 37 3.87 14.27 2.74
CA GLY A 37 3.08 13.78 3.88
C GLY A 37 2.49 12.38 3.64
N LEU A 38 2.00 12.11 2.42
CA LEU A 38 1.49 10.80 2.04
C LEU A 38 2.59 9.72 2.06
N ILE A 39 3.82 10.07 1.67
CA ILE A 39 4.97 9.16 1.72
C ILE A 39 5.31 8.78 3.17
N VAL A 40 5.30 9.75 4.08
CA VAL A 40 5.59 9.51 5.50
C VAL A 40 4.52 8.61 6.13
N GLU A 41 3.25 8.91 5.90
CA GLU A 41 2.14 8.10 6.41
C GLU A 41 2.12 6.69 5.80
N ALA A 42 2.36 6.56 4.49
CA ALA A 42 2.46 5.25 3.84
C ALA A 42 3.59 4.40 4.45
N ALA A 43 4.73 5.01 4.78
CA ALA A 43 5.85 4.33 5.38
C ALA A 43 5.56 3.83 6.81
N ASP A 44 4.96 4.67 7.67
CA ASP A 44 4.57 4.25 9.02
C ASP A 44 3.52 3.14 8.99
N LEU A 45 2.49 3.28 8.15
CA LEU A 45 1.48 2.24 7.97
C LEU A 45 2.08 0.93 7.45
N ARG A 46 3.02 0.98 6.50
CA ARG A 46 3.68 -0.22 5.97
C ARG A 46 4.38 -1.01 7.07
N VAL A 47 5.13 -0.33 7.95
CA VAL A 47 5.84 -0.98 9.06
C VAL A 47 4.87 -1.50 10.12
N ARG A 48 3.83 -0.74 10.47
CA ARG A 48 2.80 -1.21 11.41
C ARG A 48 2.06 -2.44 10.88
N LEU A 49 1.73 -2.47 9.60
CA LEU A 49 1.07 -3.61 8.97
C LEU A 49 1.95 -4.86 9.02
N GLU A 50 3.28 -4.72 8.87
CA GLU A 50 4.21 -5.84 9.04
C GLU A 50 4.21 -6.37 10.47
N ASP A 51 4.21 -5.48 11.47
CA ASP A 51 4.20 -5.88 12.88
C ASP A 51 2.89 -6.59 13.25
N ILE A 52 1.75 -6.06 12.82
CA ILE A 52 0.45 -6.70 13.08
C ILE A 52 0.33 -8.02 12.31
N ARG A 53 0.85 -8.10 11.08
CA ARG A 53 0.83 -9.35 10.32
C ARG A 53 1.64 -10.45 11.03
N LYS A 54 2.82 -10.13 11.56
CA LYS A 54 3.60 -11.09 12.35
C LYS A 54 2.82 -11.61 13.57
N ASP A 55 2.16 -10.72 14.31
CA ASP A 55 1.30 -11.14 15.43
C ASP A 55 0.15 -12.04 14.98
N LEU A 56 -0.48 -11.76 13.84
CA LEU A 56 -1.57 -12.58 13.30
C LEU A 56 -1.07 -13.93 12.75
N ASP A 57 0.11 -13.96 12.14
CA ASP A 57 0.74 -15.18 11.64
C ASP A 57 1.12 -16.11 12.80
N GLU A 58 1.52 -15.55 13.95
CA GLU A 58 1.90 -16.30 15.16
C GLU A 58 0.71 -16.72 16.02
N ASN A 59 -0.27 -15.83 16.21
CA ASN A 59 -1.34 -15.99 17.19
C ASN A 59 -2.73 -16.22 16.56
N GLY A 60 -2.83 -16.28 15.24
CA GLY A 60 -4.08 -16.48 14.51
C GLY A 60 -4.95 -15.23 14.37
N TYR A 61 -6.06 -15.36 13.67
CA TYR A 61 -7.01 -14.26 13.43
C TYR A 61 -8.17 -14.23 14.43
N ASP A 62 -8.44 -15.37 15.05
CA ASP A 62 -9.54 -15.58 15.99
C ASP A 62 -9.00 -16.02 17.35
N GLU A 63 -9.73 -15.69 18.41
CA GLU A 63 -9.42 -16.04 19.79
C GLU A 63 -10.67 -16.64 20.47
N MET A 64 -10.46 -17.59 21.39
CA MET A 64 -11.54 -18.04 22.27
C MET A 64 -11.82 -16.95 23.31
N PHE A 65 -13.07 -16.50 23.36
CA PHE A 65 -13.52 -15.47 24.28
C PHE A 65 -14.66 -16.01 25.15
N SER A 66 -14.63 -15.70 26.43
CA SER A 66 -15.78 -15.90 27.31
C SER A 66 -16.08 -14.61 28.08
N GLN A 67 -17.37 -14.27 28.15
CA GLN A 67 -17.84 -13.07 28.84
C GLN A 67 -17.89 -13.26 30.37
N SER A 68 -17.98 -14.51 30.85
CA SER A 68 -17.97 -14.85 32.27
C SER A 68 -17.51 -16.28 32.48
N GLU A 69 -17.08 -16.62 33.70
CA GLU A 69 -16.63 -18.00 34.03
C GLU A 69 -17.69 -19.07 33.77
N ASN A 70 -18.98 -18.70 33.79
CA ASN A 70 -20.11 -19.63 33.62
C ASN A 70 -20.59 -19.77 32.16
N GLN A 71 -19.97 -19.08 31.21
CA GLN A 71 -20.33 -19.16 29.80
C GLN A 71 -19.28 -19.95 29.03
N GLU A 72 -19.72 -20.88 28.19
CA GLU A 72 -18.82 -21.60 27.29
C GLU A 72 -18.09 -20.61 26.36
N PRO A 73 -16.75 -20.69 26.28
CA PRO A 73 -15.99 -19.86 25.36
C PRO A 73 -16.42 -20.07 23.91
N TYR A 74 -16.44 -19.01 23.12
CA TYR A 74 -16.72 -19.04 21.69
C TYR A 74 -15.63 -18.31 20.90
N GLU A 75 -15.48 -18.66 19.62
CA GLU A 75 -14.52 -18.00 18.73
C GLU A 75 -14.97 -16.58 18.37
N ARG A 76 -14.02 -15.64 18.45
CA ARG A 76 -14.23 -14.26 18.02
C ARG A 76 -13.01 -13.74 17.27
N GLU A 77 -13.25 -12.88 16.28
CA GLU A 77 -12.19 -12.10 15.64
C GLU A 77 -11.36 -11.32 16.67
N ARG A 78 -10.04 -11.42 16.56
CA ARG A 78 -9.08 -10.67 17.36
C ARG A 78 -9.11 -9.19 16.98
N PRO A 79 -9.00 -8.26 17.94
CA PRO A 79 -8.92 -6.82 17.64
C PRO A 79 -7.79 -6.45 16.66
N GLN A 80 -6.70 -7.21 16.66
CA GLN A 80 -5.54 -7.07 15.78
C GLN A 80 -5.90 -7.34 14.31
N ALA A 81 -6.74 -8.35 14.04
CA ALA A 81 -7.21 -8.67 12.70
C ALA A 81 -8.04 -7.51 12.12
N ARG A 82 -8.99 -7.00 12.91
CA ARG A 82 -9.80 -5.83 12.54
C ARG A 82 -8.95 -4.58 12.30
N ARG A 83 -7.94 -4.33 13.15
CA ARG A 83 -7.00 -3.21 12.99
C ARG A 83 -6.19 -3.34 11.70
N TYR A 84 -5.69 -4.54 11.41
CA TYR A 84 -4.96 -4.83 10.18
C TYR A 84 -5.79 -4.53 8.93
N ILE A 85 -7.04 -4.99 8.89
CA ILE A 85 -7.96 -4.76 7.76
C ILE A 85 -8.17 -3.26 7.54
N ALA A 86 -8.50 -2.51 8.60
CA ALA A 86 -8.74 -1.08 8.52
C ALA A 86 -7.49 -0.30 8.07
N MET A 87 -6.32 -0.60 8.67
CA MET A 87 -5.05 0.05 8.30
C MET A 87 -4.62 -0.30 6.88
N ASN A 88 -4.84 -1.54 6.43
CA ASN A 88 -4.47 -1.99 5.09
C ASN A 88 -5.32 -1.28 4.03
N LYS A 89 -6.62 -1.06 4.29
CA LYS A 89 -7.49 -0.27 3.42
C LYS A 89 -7.00 1.18 3.30
N ASN A 90 -6.61 1.79 4.41
CA ASN A 90 -6.05 3.15 4.41
C ASN A 90 -4.71 3.21 3.66
N TYR A 91 -3.83 2.24 3.87
CA TYR A 91 -2.57 2.12 3.14
C TYR A 91 -2.81 2.00 1.63
N GLN A 92 -3.73 1.14 1.18
CA GLN A 92 -4.10 1.01 -0.22
C GLN A 92 -4.64 2.33 -0.81
N SER A 93 -5.45 3.06 -0.04
CA SER A 93 -5.94 4.38 -0.46
C SER A 93 -4.82 5.39 -0.65
N ILE A 94 -3.87 5.47 0.28
CA ILE A 94 -2.70 6.36 0.18
C ILE A 94 -1.83 5.96 -1.01
N MET A 95 -1.55 4.67 -1.17
CA MET A 95 -0.76 4.18 -2.31
C MET A 95 -1.42 4.47 -3.65
N LYS A 96 -2.75 4.38 -3.73
CA LYS A 96 -3.50 4.79 -4.91
C LYS A 96 -3.37 6.30 -5.17
N GLN A 97 -3.54 7.13 -4.14
CA GLN A 97 -3.36 8.59 -4.26
C GLN A 97 -1.94 8.93 -4.76
N LEU A 98 -0.91 8.31 -4.19
CA LEU A 98 0.47 8.47 -4.65
C LEU A 98 0.64 8.06 -6.12
N GLY A 99 0.03 6.94 -6.53
CA GLY A 99 0.03 6.49 -7.92
C GLY A 99 -0.72 7.40 -8.89
N ASP A 100 -1.75 8.11 -8.42
CA ASP A 100 -2.51 9.08 -9.22
C ASP A 100 -1.67 10.35 -9.50
N TYR A 101 -0.67 10.67 -8.68
CA TYR A 101 0.29 11.76 -8.91
C TYR A 101 1.46 11.37 -9.81
N VAL A 102 1.70 10.08 -10.05
CA VAL A 102 2.77 9.64 -10.95
C VAL A 102 2.37 10.00 -12.39
N PRO A 103 3.22 10.71 -13.15
CA PRO A 103 2.96 10.99 -14.56
C PRO A 103 2.73 9.67 -15.30
N LYS A 104 1.51 9.46 -15.81
CA LYS A 104 1.22 8.31 -16.65
C LYS A 104 1.85 8.60 -18.01
N PRO A 105 2.62 7.67 -18.60
CA PRO A 105 3.08 7.85 -19.97
C PRO A 105 1.84 8.08 -20.85
N ASP A 106 1.88 9.12 -21.69
CA ASP A 106 0.78 9.46 -22.58
C ASP A 106 0.48 8.23 -23.46
N LEU A 107 -0.63 7.56 -23.18
CA LEU A 107 -1.19 6.51 -24.06
C LEU A 107 -1.68 7.09 -25.40
N LYS A 108 -1.53 8.41 -25.61
CA LYS A 108 -1.80 9.08 -26.88
C LYS A 108 -0.61 8.97 -27.82
N LYS A 109 -0.53 7.79 -28.44
CA LYS A 109 -0.28 7.55 -29.87
C LYS A 109 -0.21 6.03 -30.04
N LYS A 110 -1.33 5.33 -29.79
CA LYS A 110 -1.68 4.33 -30.80
C LYS A 110 -1.92 5.16 -32.04
N GLU A 111 -0.92 5.19 -32.92
CA GLU A 111 -1.14 5.54 -34.31
C GLU A 111 -2.42 4.81 -34.69
N GLU A 112 -3.47 5.58 -34.96
CA GLU A 112 -4.51 5.11 -35.87
C GLU A 112 -3.72 4.77 -37.13
N THR A 113 -3.30 3.51 -37.24
CA THR A 113 -2.96 2.95 -38.53
C THR A 113 -4.25 3.08 -39.31
N ASP A 114 -4.37 4.16 -40.08
CA ASP A 114 -5.31 4.30 -41.17
C ASP A 114 -5.16 3.03 -42.00
N ASP A 115 -6.04 2.07 -41.74
CA ASP A 115 -6.08 0.74 -42.33
C ASP A 115 -6.60 0.79 -43.78
N GLY A 116 -6.69 2.00 -44.35
CA GLY A 116 -7.08 2.23 -45.72
C GLY A 116 -8.55 1.93 -45.98
N PHE A 117 -9.36 1.71 -44.93
CA PHE A 117 -10.78 1.44 -45.06
C PHE A 117 -11.53 2.62 -45.71
N GLU A 118 -11.16 3.86 -45.38
CA GLU A 118 -11.75 5.05 -46.01
C GLU A 118 -11.39 5.18 -47.50
N LYS A 119 -10.18 4.77 -47.90
CA LYS A 119 -9.79 4.69 -49.33
C LYS A 119 -10.53 3.59 -50.09
N PHE A 120 -10.90 2.50 -49.42
CA PHE A 120 -11.70 1.43 -50.02
C PHE A 120 -13.15 1.88 -50.30
N VAL A 121 -13.75 2.65 -49.39
CA VAL A 121 -15.14 3.12 -49.52
C VAL A 121 -15.28 4.22 -50.58
N GLN A 122 -14.27 5.06 -50.78
CA GLN A 122 -14.32 6.17 -51.75
C GLN A 122 -14.16 5.75 -53.22
N ASN A 123 -13.79 4.48 -53.50
CA ASN A 123 -13.55 3.97 -54.85
C ASN A 123 -14.77 3.27 -55.49
N ARG A 124 -15.99 3.66 -55.10
CA ARG A 124 -17.24 3.02 -55.57
C ARG A 124 -18.12 3.95 -56.38
#